data_AF-A0A0C2ZG78-F1
#
_entry.id   AF-A0A0C2ZG78-F1
#
_cell.length_a   1.000
_cell.length_b   1.000
_cell.length_c   1.000
_cell.angle_alpha   90.00
_cell.angle_beta   90.00
_cell.angle_gamma   90.00
#
_symmetry.space_group_name_H-M   'P 1'
#
loop_
_entity.id
_entity.type
_entity.pdbx_description
1 polymer ?
#
loop_
_entity_poly.entity_id
_entity_poly.type
_entity_poly.pdbx_seq_one_letter_code
_entity_poly.pdbx_strand_id
1 'polypeptide(L)'
;MRLTLTDDEVMELMKSIAKSNYPLYSKIQKQYNDDISRDITKKQLSIMEATKSREHTAKAKIINAINILRLEDKKITAYAIAKESGCSYNTVKKHYSKGVTDGR
;
A
#
# COMPACT_ATOMS: atom_id res chain seq x y z
N MET A 1 -16.59 -22.91 -22.03
CA MET A 1 -16.93 -21.49 -22.23
C MET A 1 -17.05 -20.85 -20.86
N ARG A 2 -16.34 -19.75 -20.58
CA ARG A 2 -16.37 -19.06 -19.28
C ARG A 2 -17.29 -17.85 -19.40
N LEU A 3 -18.29 -17.75 -18.51
CA LEU A 3 -19.13 -16.56 -18.42
C LEU A 3 -18.37 -15.48 -17.66
N THR A 4 -18.36 -14.27 -18.22
CA THR A 4 -17.81 -13.07 -17.59
C THR A 4 -18.99 -12.16 -17.27
N LEU A 5 -19.39 -12.18 -16.00
CA LEU A 5 -20.48 -11.35 -15.48
C LEU A 5 -19.87 -10.15 -14.77
N THR A 6 -20.57 -9.02 -14.85
CA THR A 6 -20.30 -7.85 -14.02
C THR A 6 -20.87 -8.05 -12.61
N ASP A 7 -20.37 -7.27 -11.65
CA ASP A 7 -20.80 -7.38 -10.25
C ASP A 7 -22.31 -7.15 -10.10
N ASP A 8 -22.88 -6.23 -10.88
CA ASP A 8 -24.32 -5.94 -10.89
C ASP A 8 -25.14 -7.13 -11.40
N GLU A 9 -24.70 -7.77 -12.48
CA GLU A 9 -25.35 -8.96 -13.04
C GLU A 9 -25.29 -10.16 -12.07
N VAL A 10 -24.16 -10.34 -11.38
CA VAL A 10 -24.02 -11.38 -10.35
C VAL A 10 -25.00 -11.14 -9.21
N MET A 11 -25.12 -9.89 -8.75
CA MET A 11 -26.04 -9.53 -7.66
C MET A 11 -27.51 -9.72 -8.04
N GLU A 12 -27.89 -9.38 -9.27
CA GLU A 12 -29.24 -9.60 -9.79
C GLU A 12 -29.57 -11.10 -9.87
N LEU A 13 -28.62 -11.90 -10.37
CA LEU A 13 -28.73 -13.36 -10.40
C LEU A 13 -28.90 -13.93 -8.98
N MET A 14 -28.08 -13.49 -8.03
CA MET A 14 -28.18 -13.94 -6.63
C MET A 14 -29.53 -13.62 -6.00
N LYS A 15 -30.09 -12.43 -6.26
CA LYS A 15 -31.44 -12.04 -5.79
C LYS A 15 -32.53 -12.94 -6.37
N SER A 16 -32.41 -13.33 -7.63
CA SER A 16 -33.36 -14.22 -8.29
C SER A 16 -33.33 -15.65 -7.71
N ILE A 17 -32.12 -16.15 -7.40
CA ILE A 17 -31.90 -17.50 -6.89
C ILE A 17 -32.24 -17.62 -5.41
N ALA A 18 -32.04 -16.55 -4.63
CA ALA A 18 -32.31 -16.55 -3.18
C ALA A 18 -33.74 -16.98 -2.82
N LYS A 19 -34.72 -16.67 -3.68
CA LYS A 19 -36.14 -17.02 -3.47
C LYS A 19 -36.49 -18.45 -3.89
N SER A 20 -35.71 -19.06 -4.78
CA SER A 20 -36.05 -20.32 -5.45
C SER A 20 -35.16 -21.50 -5.03
N ASN A 21 -33.87 -21.25 -4.76
CA ASN A 21 -32.90 -22.29 -4.40
C ASN A 21 -31.80 -21.73 -3.49
N TYR A 22 -32.09 -21.73 -2.18
CA TYR A 22 -31.18 -21.24 -1.15
C TYR A 22 -29.82 -22.00 -1.10
N PRO A 23 -29.76 -23.33 -1.25
CA PRO A 23 -28.48 -24.04 -1.34
C PRO A 23 -27.59 -23.57 -2.49
N LEU A 24 -28.15 -23.26 -3.66
CA LEU A 24 -27.38 -22.74 -4.79
C LEU A 24 -26.92 -21.30 -4.54
N TYR A 25 -27.79 -20.45 -3.99
CA TYR A 25 -27.44 -19.09 -3.57
C TYR A 25 -26.24 -19.07 -2.63
N SER A 26 -26.26 -19.89 -1.57
CA SER A 26 -25.17 -19.91 -0.57
C SER A 26 -23.83 -20.37 -1.15
N LYS A 27 -23.83 -21.30 -2.11
CA LYS A 27 -22.62 -21.72 -2.84
C LYS A 27 -22.06 -20.60 -3.71
N ILE A 28 -22.91 -19.93 -4.49
CA ILE A 28 -22.51 -18.82 -5.36
C ILE A 28 -21.97 -17.66 -4.52
N GLN A 29 -22.67 -17.30 -3.45
CA GLN A 29 -22.24 -16.24 -2.52
C GLN A 29 -20.87 -16.52 -1.92
N LYS A 30 -20.65 -17.75 -1.45
CA LYS A 30 -19.35 -18.16 -0.91
C LYS A 30 -18.26 -18.03 -1.97
N GLN A 31 -18.49 -18.53 -3.18
CA GLN A 31 -17.51 -18.49 -4.25
C GLN A 31 -17.15 -17.06 -4.67
N TYR A 32 -18.15 -16.17 -4.75
CA TYR A 32 -17.96 -14.75 -5.04
C TYR A 32 -17.13 -14.05 -3.95
N ASN A 33 -17.45 -14.29 -2.67
CA ASN A 33 -16.67 -13.76 -1.55
C ASN A 33 -15.24 -14.33 -1.50
N ASP A 34 -15.07 -15.60 -1.85
CA ASP A 34 -13.77 -16.26 -1.93
C ASP A 34 -12.92 -15.72 -3.10
N ASP A 35 -13.54 -15.31 -4.21
CA ASP A 35 -12.86 -14.64 -5.33
C ASP A 35 -12.43 -13.20 -4.93
N ILE A 36 -13.31 -12.43 -4.29
CA ILE A 36 -12.99 -11.09 -3.77
C ILE A 36 -11.85 -11.15 -2.73
N SER A 37 -11.92 -12.10 -1.81
CA SER A 37 -10.91 -12.24 -0.75
C SER A 37 -9.59 -12.82 -1.24
N ARG A 38 -9.59 -13.57 -2.34
CA ARG A 38 -8.36 -14.06 -3.00
C ARG A 38 -7.49 -12.94 -3.54
N ASP A 39 -8.04 -11.75 -3.77
CA ASP A 39 -7.31 -10.61 -4.34
C ASP A 39 -6.32 -9.98 -3.34
N ILE A 40 -6.44 -10.27 -2.04
CA ILE A 40 -5.41 -9.92 -1.04
C ILE A 40 -5.13 -11.10 -0.12
N THR A 41 -4.24 -11.98 -0.56
CA THR A 41 -3.69 -13.05 0.28
C THR A 41 -3.04 -12.47 1.54
N LYS A 42 -3.10 -13.19 2.66
CA LYS A 42 -2.38 -12.83 3.90
C LYS A 42 -0.90 -12.50 3.64
N LYS A 43 -0.29 -13.20 2.68
CA LYS A 43 1.08 -12.94 2.20
C LYS A 43 1.24 -11.54 1.61
N GLN A 44 0.31 -11.09 0.76
CA GLN A 44 0.33 -9.73 0.21
C GLN A 44 0.15 -8.68 1.31
N LEU A 45 -0.75 -8.89 2.28
CA LEU A 45 -0.90 -8.00 3.44
C LEU A 45 0.41 -7.86 4.23
N SER A 46 1.05 -8.97 4.59
CA SER A 46 2.33 -8.93 5.32
C SER A 46 3.45 -8.27 4.53
N ILE A 47 3.50 -8.44 3.20
CA ILE A 47 4.47 -7.75 2.34
C ILE A 47 4.20 -6.24 2.32
N MET A 48 2.94 -5.82 2.23
CA MET A 48 2.55 -4.40 2.28
C MET A 48 2.94 -3.78 3.62
N GLU A 49 2.68 -4.46 4.73
CA GLU A 49 3.05 -3.99 6.07
C GLU A 49 4.58 -3.87 6.24
N ALA A 50 5.33 -4.90 5.81
CA ALA A 50 6.79 -4.87 5.84
C ALA A 50 7.35 -3.71 4.97
N THR A 51 6.74 -3.46 3.81
CA THR A 51 7.13 -2.35 2.93
C THR A 51 6.83 -1.00 3.57
N LYS A 52 5.64 -0.82 4.13
CA LYS A 52 5.25 0.40 4.86
C LYS A 52 6.20 0.67 6.04
N SER A 53 6.55 -0.37 6.80
CA SER A 53 7.50 -0.27 7.90
C SER A 53 8.88 0.21 7.44
N ARG A 54 9.42 -0.39 6.36
CA ARG A 54 10.70 0.02 5.75
C ARG A 54 10.66 1.47 5.27
N GLU A 55 9.57 1.89 4.63
CA GLU A 55 9.39 3.28 4.19
C GLU A 55 9.33 4.25 5.36
N HIS A 56 8.64 3.89 6.45
CA HIS A 56 8.59 4.70 7.68
C HIS A 56 9.98 4.85 8.31
N THR A 57 10.74 3.76 8.43
CA THR A 57 12.11 3.79 8.95
C THR A 57 13.02 4.66 8.09
N ALA A 58 12.93 4.56 6.76
CA ALA A 58 13.72 5.40 5.85
C ALA A 58 13.38 6.89 6.02
N LYS A 59 12.09 7.24 6.11
CA LYS A 59 11.64 8.62 6.37
C LYS A 59 12.19 9.15 7.70
N ALA A 60 12.10 8.37 8.77
CA ALA A 60 12.62 8.76 10.08
C ALA A 60 14.14 9.03 10.04
N LYS A 61 14.93 8.15 9.41
CA LYS A 61 16.37 8.35 9.22
C LYS A 61 16.69 9.63 8.45
N ILE A 62 15.94 9.90 7.38
CA ILE A 62 16.10 11.10 6.56
C ILE A 62 15.79 12.37 7.35
N ILE A 63 14.70 12.38 8.12
CA ILE A 63 14.34 13.52 8.97
C ILE A 63 15.42 13.77 10.03
N ASN A 64 15.90 12.71 10.69
CA ASN A 64 16.96 12.83 11.69
C ASN A 64 18.26 13.40 11.09
N ALA A 65 18.66 12.91 9.91
CA ALA A 65 19.81 13.44 9.19
C ALA A 65 19.65 14.92 8.83
N ILE A 66 18.47 15.34 8.40
CA ILE A 66 18.18 16.75 8.12
C ILE A 66 18.29 17.60 9.38
N ASN A 67 17.79 17.10 10.52
CA ASN A 67 17.88 17.80 11.80
C ASN A 67 19.33 17.93 12.27
N ILE A 68 20.14 16.87 12.16
CA ILE A 68 21.57 16.91 12.47
C ILE A 68 22.27 17.95 11.61
N LEU A 69 22.07 17.90 10.29
CA LEU A 69 22.68 18.87 9.37
C LEU A 69 22.25 20.31 9.67
N ARG A 70 21.00 20.54 10.10
CA ARG A 70 20.52 21.85 10.56
C ARG A 70 21.22 22.29 11.85
N LEU A 71 21.36 21.40 12.82
CA LEU A 71 22.01 21.70 14.10
C LEU A 71 23.49 22.03 13.92
N GLU A 72 24.15 21.41 12.96
CA GLU A 72 25.55 21.66 12.62
C GLU A 72 25.74 22.85 11.65
N ASP A 73 24.66 23.56 11.29
CA ASP A 73 24.63 24.63 10.28
C ASP A 73 25.28 24.23 8.93
N LYS A 74 25.15 22.95 8.57
CA LYS A 74 25.67 22.38 7.33
C LYS A 74 24.65 22.49 6.20
N LYS A 75 25.16 22.56 4.98
CA LYS A 75 24.33 22.62 3.77
C LYS A 75 23.47 21.35 3.61
N ILE A 76 22.16 21.54 3.67
CA ILE A 76 21.17 20.47 3.50
C ILE A 76 21.02 20.16 2.00
N THR A 77 21.73 19.15 1.53
CA THR A 77 21.60 18.62 0.16
C THR A 77 21.19 17.16 0.19
N ALA A 78 20.57 16.65 -0.88
CA ALA A 78 20.22 15.22 -0.97
C ALA A 78 21.44 14.30 -0.76
N TYR A 79 22.63 14.74 -1.18
CA TYR A 79 23.88 14.02 -0.95
C TYR A 79 24.30 14.02 0.52
N ALA A 80 24.30 15.20 1.16
CA ALA A 80 24.62 15.32 2.58
C ALA A 80 23.67 14.49 3.46
N ILE A 81 22.38 14.54 3.16
CA ILE A 81 21.36 13.74 3.84
C ILE A 81 21.59 12.25 3.64
N ALA A 82 21.93 11.80 2.43
CA ALA A 82 22.22 10.39 2.17
C ALA A 82 23.43 9.89 2.98
N LYS A 83 24.48 10.70 3.05
CA LYS A 83 25.67 10.40 3.84
C LYS A 83 25.35 10.30 5.33
N GLU A 84 24.57 11.23 5.86
CA GLU A 84 24.24 11.29 7.30
C GLU A 84 23.19 10.25 7.71
N SER A 85 22.18 10.00 6.87
CA SER A 85 21.10 9.03 7.16
C SER A 85 21.49 7.57 6.90
N GLY A 86 22.58 7.32 6.18
CA GLY A 86 22.97 6.00 5.70
C GLY A 86 22.01 5.40 4.66
N CYS A 87 21.09 6.20 4.12
CA CYS A 87 20.16 5.80 3.07
C CYS A 87 20.75 6.05 1.68
N SER A 88 20.33 5.26 0.69
CA SER A 88 20.78 5.48 -0.70
C SER A 88 20.33 6.84 -1.22
N TYR A 89 21.12 7.45 -2.10
CA TYR A 89 20.77 8.73 -2.72
C TYR A 89 19.38 8.71 -3.38
N ASN A 90 19.01 7.61 -4.03
CA ASN A 90 17.69 7.47 -4.67
C ASN A 90 16.55 7.43 -3.65
N THR A 91 16.74 6.73 -2.52
CA THR A 91 15.78 6.72 -1.41
C THR A 91 15.60 8.13 -0.85
N VAL A 92 16.71 8.84 -0.62
CA VAL A 92 16.66 10.24 -0.17
C VAL A 92 15.96 11.10 -1.19
N LYS A 93 16.33 11.04 -2.47
CA LYS A 93 15.70 11.83 -3.54
C LYS A 93 14.19 11.60 -3.59
N LYS A 94 13.72 10.34 -3.53
CA LYS A 94 12.30 9.98 -3.52
C LYS A 94 11.51 10.64 -2.38
N HIS A 95 12.09 10.70 -1.18
CA HIS A 95 11.40 11.21 0.02
C HIS A 95 11.64 12.71 0.27
N TYR A 96 12.82 13.22 -0.06
CA TYR A 96 13.21 14.61 0.05
C TYR A 96 12.48 15.49 -0.98
N SER A 97 12.33 15.02 -2.23
CA SER A 97 11.65 15.80 -3.28
C SER A 97 10.13 15.87 -3.11
N LYS A 98 9.54 15.00 -2.29
CA LYS A 98 8.07 14.86 -2.14
C LYS A 98 7.51 15.47 -0.85
N GLY A 99 8.31 16.14 -0.01
CA GLY A 99 7.74 16.79 1.18
C GLY A 99 8.67 17.10 2.35
N VAL A 100 9.87 17.63 2.13
CA VAL A 100 10.67 18.20 3.24
C VAL A 100 10.89 19.72 3.10
N THR A 101 10.32 20.33 2.05
CA THR A 101 10.33 21.78 1.83
C THR A 101 8.97 22.44 2.07
N ASP A 102 7.91 21.68 2.31
CA ASP A 102 6.52 22.16 2.44
C ASP A 102 6.15 22.61 3.87
N GLY A 103 7.17 23.01 4.64
CA GLY A 103 7.04 23.53 6.00
C GLY A 103 7.50 24.99 6.12
N ARG A 104 7.36 25.76 5.04
CA ARG A 104 7.43 27.23 5.06
C ARG A 104 6.09 27.79 4.64
#